data_AF-A0A7J3IGM2-F1
#
_entry.id   AF-A0A7J3IGM2-F1
#
_cell.length_a   1.000
_cell.length_b   1.000
_cell.length_c   1.000
_cell.angle_alpha   90.00
_cell.angle_beta   90.00
_cell.angle_gamma   90.00
#
_symmetry.space_group_name_H-M   'P 1'
#
loop_
_entity.id
_entity.type
_entity.pdbx_description
1 polymer ?
#
loop_
_entity_poly.entity_id
_entity_poly.type
_entity_poly.pdbx_seq_one_letter_code
_entity_poly.pdbx_strand_id
1 'polypeptide(L)'
;MNDRFRLANYFNTLLLFQGRSCSIVFNPKRSLGVPMGRYAHIKTRPIATFALIIVNVAVYAITSYQRFFMEISDYWVSAGGFVPSLIAVPTQLYRILSSMFLHADFFHILFNMYFLYLFGRAVEDVLGRWRFLALYLASGVAASIFHTAFSFLGGATAYVIPAIGASGAISGVLGAYLILFPGTSLVMAWPILYFPVFFRMKAAYYLIFWFATQVIYGYARLGGSTAVFAHAGGFIAGIALLPLVVSRERIIQFRLARQQALFPAYVIFTPAPARSAGLGRTTKTVMAVLLASLLFGAAYASSGLSIRGDIKSATIQYSFEGIPYMDYVGFQLANLEGQLASVSLDETRILLNRLYAAKLLYDKDKADHDVSLTNWNTTLLMRVGGRPATVVAVELAVISFNGKYDGDGFLSHGTGELETQVILIDYYGRPSVSDYMVHYSFELASRTVNLTYITQYAGFLALVATAFALAVVLTKDRDLTLIGEEPERAWRPFPPYHV
;
A
#
# COMPACT_ATOMS: atom_id res chain seq x y z
N MET A 1 -37.71 -32.76 -73.43
CA MET A 1 -36.50 -32.43 -72.66
C MET A 1 -36.90 -32.40 -71.19
N ASN A 2 -37.31 -33.56 -70.64
CA ASN A 2 -36.51 -34.63 -70.02
C ASN A 2 -36.40 -34.36 -68.52
N ASP A 3 -36.81 -35.21 -67.58
CA ASP A 3 -37.55 -36.47 -67.60
C ASP A 3 -38.01 -36.69 -66.14
N ARG A 4 -39.28 -37.10 -65.98
CA ARG A 4 -39.79 -38.08 -64.99
C ARG A 4 -39.65 -37.93 -63.45
N PHE A 5 -40.86 -37.99 -62.84
CA PHE A 5 -41.31 -38.82 -61.69
C PHE A 5 -41.26 -38.31 -60.23
N ARG A 6 -42.46 -37.91 -59.77
CA ARG A 6 -43.27 -38.40 -58.62
C ARG A 6 -42.72 -38.46 -57.18
N LEU A 7 -43.48 -37.74 -56.32
CA LEU A 7 -44.15 -38.14 -55.06
C LEU A 7 -43.43 -38.05 -53.69
N ALA A 8 -44.04 -37.19 -52.86
CA ALA A 8 -44.53 -37.43 -51.49
C ALA A 8 -43.68 -37.05 -50.27
N ASN A 9 -44.32 -36.22 -49.42
CA ASN A 9 -44.52 -36.36 -47.97
C ASN A 9 -43.86 -35.37 -46.96
N TYR A 10 -44.77 -34.65 -46.27
CA TYR A 10 -44.78 -34.12 -44.88
C TYR A 10 -43.71 -33.10 -44.45
N PHE A 11 -43.97 -31.86 -44.02
CA PHE A 11 -44.97 -31.14 -43.17
C PHE A 11 -44.20 -30.41 -42.05
N ASN A 12 -44.09 -29.08 -42.24
CA ASN A 12 -44.05 -27.95 -41.30
C ASN A 12 -43.49 -28.09 -39.89
N THR A 13 -42.65 -27.11 -39.51
CA THR A 13 -43.00 -26.17 -38.42
C THR A 13 -42.40 -24.80 -38.70
N LEU A 14 -43.28 -23.79 -38.78
CA LEU A 14 -43.02 -22.37 -39.01
C LEU A 14 -43.11 -21.64 -37.65
N LEU A 15 -42.16 -20.73 -37.40
CA LEU A 15 -42.22 -19.70 -36.37
C LEU A 15 -43.26 -18.63 -36.76
N LEU A 16 -44.04 -18.11 -35.81
CA LEU A 16 -44.50 -16.70 -35.79
C LEU A 16 -44.98 -16.27 -34.39
N PHE A 17 -44.68 -15.02 -34.07
CA PHE A 17 -44.84 -14.28 -32.80
C PHE A 17 -46.29 -13.88 -32.47
N GLN A 18 -46.64 -13.75 -31.17
CA GLN A 18 -47.21 -12.53 -30.56
C GLN A 18 -47.56 -12.69 -29.06
N GLY A 19 -47.17 -11.71 -28.23
CA GLY A 19 -47.96 -11.24 -27.08
C GLY A 19 -47.83 -11.94 -25.71
N ARG A 20 -47.14 -11.24 -24.80
CA ARG A 20 -47.24 -11.31 -23.31
C ARG A 20 -46.59 -12.50 -22.58
N SER A 21 -45.64 -12.14 -21.72
CA SER A 21 -45.23 -12.85 -20.48
C SER A 21 -44.92 -14.35 -20.61
N CYS A 22 -43.75 -14.71 -21.14
CA CYS A 22 -43.26 -16.08 -21.03
C CYS A 22 -42.43 -16.23 -19.74
N SER A 23 -43.14 -16.46 -18.63
CA SER A 23 -42.59 -17.10 -17.45
C SER A 23 -42.38 -18.58 -17.80
N ILE A 24 -41.13 -19.00 -18.02
CA ILE A 24 -40.82 -20.43 -18.14
C ILE A 24 -40.94 -21.03 -16.73
N VAL A 25 -42.13 -21.50 -16.42
CA VAL A 25 -42.40 -22.37 -15.26
C VAL A 25 -41.91 -23.77 -15.64
N PHE A 26 -40.73 -24.15 -15.14
CA PHE A 26 -40.28 -25.53 -15.20
C PHE A 26 -41.11 -26.38 -14.22
N ASN A 27 -41.79 -27.39 -14.76
CA ASN A 27 -42.57 -28.37 -14.00
C ASN A 27 -41.64 -29.36 -13.26
N PRO A 28 -41.67 -29.45 -11.92
CA PRO A 28 -40.65 -30.16 -11.13
C PRO A 28 -40.93 -31.67 -10.94
N LYS A 29 -41.80 -32.30 -11.73
CA LYS A 29 -42.18 -33.71 -11.53
C LYS A 29 -41.61 -34.62 -12.62
N ARG A 30 -40.29 -34.84 -12.62
CA ARG A 30 -39.56 -36.07 -13.06
C ARG A 30 -38.06 -35.77 -13.18
N SER A 31 -37.39 -35.58 -12.05
CA SER A 31 -35.94 -35.76 -11.92
C SER A 31 -35.67 -36.27 -10.52
N LEU A 32 -34.78 -37.26 -10.39
CA LEU A 32 -34.41 -37.91 -9.13
C LEU A 32 -34.23 -36.87 -8.01
N GLY A 33 -34.81 -37.16 -6.83
CA GLY A 33 -34.93 -36.27 -5.69
C GLY A 33 -33.60 -35.76 -5.13
N VAL A 34 -33.11 -34.67 -5.72
CA VAL A 34 -32.13 -33.77 -5.12
C VAL A 34 -32.82 -32.42 -4.95
N PRO A 35 -32.90 -31.85 -3.74
CA PRO A 35 -33.41 -30.50 -3.55
C PRO A 35 -32.47 -29.53 -4.27
N MET A 36 -32.89 -29.08 -5.45
CA MET A 36 -32.25 -27.99 -6.17
C MET A 36 -32.58 -26.69 -5.43
N GLY A 37 -31.81 -26.41 -4.37
CA GLY A 37 -31.74 -25.07 -3.81
C GLY A 37 -31.35 -24.09 -4.93
N ARG A 38 -31.85 -22.86 -4.87
CA ARG A 38 -31.49 -21.78 -5.80
C ARG A 38 -29.97 -21.55 -5.78
N TYR A 39 -29.23 -22.24 -6.65
CA TYR A 39 -27.79 -22.09 -6.79
C TYR A 39 -27.46 -21.59 -8.20
N ALA A 40 -27.89 -20.35 -8.46
CA ALA A 40 -27.36 -19.52 -9.52
C ALA A 40 -26.62 -18.36 -8.84
N HIS A 41 -25.29 -18.34 -8.99
CA HIS A 41 -24.34 -17.38 -8.43
C HIS A 41 -24.17 -17.41 -6.89
N ILE A 42 -23.08 -18.02 -6.40
CA ILE A 42 -22.46 -17.58 -5.13
C ILE A 42 -21.77 -16.23 -5.42
N LYS A 43 -22.56 -15.20 -5.80
CA LYS A 43 -22.13 -13.81 -5.71
C LYS A 43 -22.54 -13.37 -4.33
N THR A 44 -21.60 -13.34 -3.40
CA THR A 44 -21.86 -12.63 -2.16
C THR A 44 -21.82 -11.14 -2.49
N ARG A 45 -22.64 -10.33 -1.80
CA ARG A 45 -22.45 -8.88 -1.89
C ARG A 45 -21.09 -8.59 -1.24
N PRO A 46 -20.10 -8.01 -1.95
CA PRO A 46 -18.76 -7.82 -1.41
C PRO A 46 -18.74 -6.60 -0.50
N ILE A 47 -19.36 -6.76 0.67
CA ILE A 47 -19.67 -5.70 1.63
C ILE A 47 -18.37 -5.10 2.18
N ALA A 48 -17.36 -5.93 2.50
CA ALA A 48 -16.11 -5.42 3.03
C ALA A 48 -15.34 -4.63 1.98
N THR A 49 -15.31 -5.10 0.74
CA THR A 49 -14.67 -4.38 -0.38
C THR A 49 -15.31 -3.01 -0.58
N PHE A 50 -16.65 -2.94 -0.67
CA PHE A 50 -17.34 -1.65 -0.82
C PHE A 50 -17.21 -0.75 0.41
N ALA A 51 -17.26 -1.32 1.62
CA ALA A 51 -17.07 -0.54 2.85
C ALA A 51 -15.67 0.08 2.89
N LEU A 52 -14.62 -0.68 2.56
CA LEU A 52 -13.26 -0.15 2.46
C LEU A 52 -13.17 0.94 1.40
N ILE A 53 -13.79 0.78 0.23
CA ILE A 53 -13.82 1.82 -0.80
C ILE A 53 -14.46 3.11 -0.28
N ILE A 54 -15.64 2.99 0.33
CA ILE A 54 -16.38 4.15 0.88
C ILE A 54 -15.56 4.86 1.96
N VAL A 55 -14.95 4.10 2.88
CA VAL A 55 -14.11 4.67 3.94
C VAL A 55 -12.91 5.41 3.36
N ASN A 56 -12.19 4.81 2.40
CA ASN A 56 -11.03 5.46 1.77
C ASN A 56 -11.42 6.73 1.01
N VAL A 57 -12.54 6.71 0.28
CA VAL A 57 -13.04 7.89 -0.44
C VAL A 57 -13.46 8.99 0.54
N ALA A 58 -14.12 8.64 1.64
CA ALA A 58 -14.51 9.61 2.67
C ALA A 58 -13.28 10.24 3.35
N VAL A 59 -12.28 9.42 3.73
CA VAL A 59 -11.02 9.90 4.32
C VAL A 59 -10.31 10.83 3.33
N TYR A 60 -10.15 10.42 2.07
CA TYR A 60 -9.52 11.28 1.06
C TYR A 60 -10.25 12.60 0.87
N ALA A 61 -11.59 12.60 0.81
CA ALA A 61 -12.37 13.83 0.70
C ALA A 61 -12.10 14.79 1.87
N ILE A 62 -11.98 14.27 3.10
CA ILE A 62 -11.64 15.06 4.29
C ILE A 62 -10.20 15.57 4.20
N THR A 63 -9.24 14.71 3.84
CA THR A 63 -7.82 15.05 3.93
C THR A 63 -7.29 15.89 2.76
N SER A 64 -8.05 16.00 1.67
CA SER A 64 -7.69 16.77 0.47
C SER A 64 -8.57 17.98 0.20
N TYR A 65 -9.61 18.23 1.01
CA TYR A 65 -10.58 19.34 0.81
C TYR A 65 -9.91 20.70 0.65
N GLN A 66 -8.93 21.02 1.51
CA GLN A 66 -8.19 22.29 1.47
C GLN A 66 -7.33 22.47 0.22
N ARG A 67 -7.02 21.38 -0.50
CA ARG A 67 -6.24 21.34 -1.74
C ARG A 67 -7.11 21.00 -2.95
N PHE A 68 -8.41 21.36 -2.90
CA PHE A 68 -9.38 21.13 -3.98
C PHE A 68 -9.47 19.67 -4.47
N PHE A 69 -9.27 18.70 -3.56
CA PHE A 69 -9.30 17.26 -3.87
C PHE A 69 -8.28 16.80 -4.91
N MET A 70 -7.20 17.56 -5.13
CA MET A 70 -6.10 17.15 -6.01
C MET A 70 -5.06 16.36 -5.23
N GLU A 71 -4.69 16.86 -4.05
CA GLU A 71 -3.61 16.32 -3.22
C GLU A 71 -4.01 16.36 -1.74
N ILE A 72 -3.38 15.52 -0.93
CA ILE A 72 -3.52 15.54 0.53
C ILE A 72 -2.80 16.76 1.13
N SER A 73 -3.33 17.34 2.21
CA SER A 73 -2.58 18.36 2.95
C SER A 73 -1.41 17.74 3.73
N ASP A 74 -0.32 18.49 3.87
CA ASP A 74 0.87 18.07 4.63
C ASP A 74 0.57 17.70 6.09
N TYR A 75 -0.40 18.38 6.72
CA TYR A 75 -0.88 18.06 8.07
C TYR A 75 -1.30 16.59 8.20
N TRP A 76 -2.15 16.09 7.31
CA TRP A 76 -2.65 14.71 7.38
C TRP A 76 -1.57 13.67 7.10
N VAL A 77 -0.61 13.98 6.23
CA VAL A 77 0.58 13.14 6.01
C VAL A 77 1.39 13.02 7.29
N SER A 78 1.65 14.14 7.96
CA SER A 78 2.37 14.16 9.23
C SER A 78 1.59 13.51 10.37
N ALA A 79 0.27 13.67 10.43
CA ALA A 79 -0.57 13.14 11.52
C ALA A 79 -0.76 11.61 11.45
N GLY A 80 -0.89 11.03 10.25
CA GLY A 80 -1.26 9.62 10.07
C GLY A 80 -0.37 8.79 9.15
N GLY A 81 0.62 9.39 8.49
CA GLY A 81 1.58 8.65 7.66
C GLY A 81 2.41 7.66 8.46
N PHE A 82 2.72 6.51 7.86
CA PHE A 82 3.57 5.50 8.48
C PHE A 82 5.03 5.89 8.28
N VAL A 83 5.74 6.08 9.38
CA VAL A 83 7.17 6.40 9.36
C VAL A 83 7.94 5.23 9.99
N PRO A 84 8.89 4.58 9.29
CA PRO A 84 9.53 3.37 9.78
C PRO A 84 10.19 3.52 11.16
N SER A 85 10.81 4.66 11.44
CA SER A 85 11.43 4.98 12.73
C SER A 85 10.45 5.01 13.91
N LEU A 86 9.16 5.25 13.64
CA LEU A 86 8.10 5.27 14.66
C LEU A 86 7.58 3.89 15.04
N ILE A 87 8.01 2.82 14.36
CA ILE A 87 7.54 1.47 14.70
C ILE A 87 8.00 1.03 16.10
N ALA A 88 9.09 1.62 16.63
CA ALA A 88 9.59 1.37 17.98
C ALA A 88 8.80 2.10 19.07
N VAL A 89 7.70 2.76 18.71
CA VAL A 89 7.05 3.78 19.52
C VAL A 89 5.61 3.38 19.75
N PRO A 90 5.27 2.85 20.94
CA PRO A 90 3.94 2.31 21.19
C PRO A 90 2.80 3.31 20.90
N THR A 91 2.98 4.57 21.28
CA THR A 91 1.99 5.64 21.05
C THR A 91 1.79 6.01 19.58
N GLN A 92 2.66 5.57 18.67
CA GLN A 92 2.63 5.90 17.25
C GLN A 92 2.27 4.69 16.37
N LEU A 93 2.01 3.51 16.95
CA LEU A 93 1.64 2.31 16.21
C LEU A 93 0.33 2.46 15.42
N TYR A 94 -0.53 3.41 15.78
CA TYR A 94 -1.76 3.73 15.04
C TYR A 94 -1.47 4.15 13.57
N ARG A 95 -0.25 4.62 13.28
CA ARG A 95 0.21 5.01 11.94
C ARG A 95 0.29 3.84 10.97
N ILE A 96 0.48 2.63 11.48
CA ILE A 96 0.43 1.40 10.66
C ILE A 96 -0.94 1.26 10.02
N LEU A 97 -2.01 1.53 10.78
CA LEU A 97 -3.39 1.42 10.27
C LEU A 97 -3.86 2.68 9.56
N SER A 98 -3.61 3.86 10.13
CA SER A 98 -4.11 5.12 9.55
C SER A 98 -3.49 5.41 8.17
N SER A 99 -2.21 5.09 7.96
CA SER A 99 -1.54 5.24 6.65
C SER A 99 -2.23 4.46 5.53
N MET A 100 -2.90 3.34 5.85
CA MET A 100 -3.65 2.54 4.87
C MET A 100 -4.86 3.27 4.28
N PHE A 101 -5.28 4.38 4.87
CA PHE A 101 -6.45 5.15 4.44
C PHE A 101 -6.10 6.53 3.86
N LEU A 102 -4.86 6.98 4.02
CA LEU A 102 -4.37 8.23 3.45
C LEU A 102 -3.90 8.02 2.00
N HIS A 103 -4.18 8.97 1.12
CA HIS A 103 -3.81 8.91 -0.29
C HIS A 103 -3.20 10.25 -0.72
N ALA A 104 -2.08 10.18 -1.43
CA ALA A 104 -1.29 11.35 -1.81
C ALA A 104 -2.05 12.29 -2.75
N ASP A 105 -2.71 11.72 -3.76
CA ASP A 105 -3.34 12.46 -4.83
C ASP A 105 -4.55 11.70 -5.42
N PHE A 106 -5.27 12.37 -6.32
CA PHE A 106 -6.48 11.85 -6.94
C PHE A 106 -6.24 10.53 -7.71
N PHE A 107 -5.15 10.43 -8.46
CA PHE A 107 -4.85 9.21 -9.22
C PHE A 107 -4.44 8.09 -8.29
N HIS A 108 -3.72 8.40 -7.20
CA HIS A 108 -3.34 7.41 -6.21
C HIS A 108 -4.57 6.74 -5.56
N ILE A 109 -5.61 7.50 -5.16
CA ILE A 109 -6.85 6.89 -4.67
C ILE A 109 -7.62 6.16 -5.78
N LEU A 110 -7.73 6.77 -6.98
CA LEU A 110 -8.47 6.18 -8.10
C LEU A 110 -7.95 4.78 -8.43
N PHE A 111 -6.63 4.62 -8.58
CA PHE A 111 -6.04 3.33 -8.91
C PHE A 111 -6.16 2.34 -7.74
N ASN A 112 -5.93 2.76 -6.49
CA ASN A 112 -6.12 1.87 -5.35
C ASN A 112 -7.55 1.32 -5.29
N MET A 113 -8.56 2.18 -5.42
CA MET A 113 -9.95 1.74 -5.38
C MET A 113 -10.33 0.89 -6.60
N TYR A 114 -9.77 1.18 -7.77
CA TYR A 114 -9.94 0.36 -8.96
C TYR A 114 -9.40 -1.07 -8.75
N PHE A 115 -8.16 -1.22 -8.27
CA PHE A 115 -7.58 -2.53 -7.98
C PHE A 115 -8.33 -3.25 -6.86
N LEU A 116 -8.69 -2.56 -5.79
CA LEU A 116 -9.48 -3.13 -4.70
C LEU A 116 -10.85 -3.62 -5.19
N TYR A 117 -11.53 -2.86 -6.05
CA TYR A 117 -12.81 -3.27 -6.62
C TYR A 117 -12.69 -4.48 -7.54
N LEU A 118 -11.66 -4.54 -8.39
CA LEU A 118 -11.49 -5.65 -9.32
C LEU A 118 -11.11 -6.94 -8.60
N PHE A 119 -10.07 -6.91 -7.78
CA PHE A 119 -9.50 -8.10 -7.18
C PHE A 119 -10.13 -8.42 -5.82
N GLY A 120 -10.47 -7.40 -5.03
CA GLY A 120 -11.06 -7.55 -3.69
C GLY A 120 -12.39 -8.30 -3.70
N ARG A 121 -13.29 -7.99 -4.63
CA ARG A 121 -14.59 -8.69 -4.74
C ARG A 121 -14.42 -10.20 -4.95
N ALA A 122 -13.51 -10.58 -5.86
CA ALA A 122 -13.27 -11.99 -6.17
C ALA A 122 -12.66 -12.74 -4.98
N VAL A 123 -11.75 -12.11 -4.24
CA VAL A 123 -11.15 -12.72 -3.04
C VAL A 123 -12.17 -12.75 -1.88
N GLU A 124 -12.98 -11.71 -1.72
CA GLU A 124 -14.04 -11.65 -0.70
C GLU A 124 -15.13 -12.69 -0.93
N ASP A 125 -15.51 -12.97 -2.19
CA ASP A 125 -16.47 -14.03 -2.50
C ASP A 125 -15.97 -15.37 -1.95
N VAL A 126 -14.67 -15.67 -2.11
CA VAL A 126 -14.05 -16.91 -1.61
C VAL A 126 -13.92 -16.90 -0.10
N LEU A 127 -13.36 -15.85 0.50
CA LEU A 127 -13.04 -15.83 1.94
C LEU A 127 -14.25 -15.51 2.84
N GLY A 128 -15.17 -14.72 2.32
CA GLY A 128 -16.19 -14.02 3.10
C GLY A 128 -15.64 -12.76 3.76
N ARG A 129 -16.52 -11.79 4.01
CA ARG A 129 -16.19 -10.43 4.48
C ARG A 129 -15.18 -10.34 5.63
N TRP A 130 -15.33 -11.16 6.68
CA TRP A 130 -14.50 -11.05 7.89
C TRP A 130 -13.08 -11.59 7.68
N ARG A 131 -12.95 -12.72 6.98
CA ARG A 131 -11.64 -13.29 6.62
C ARG A 131 -10.93 -12.45 5.57
N PHE A 132 -11.68 -11.88 4.63
CA PHE A 132 -11.16 -10.89 3.70
C PHE A 132 -10.64 -9.64 4.41
N LEU A 133 -11.41 -9.09 5.35
CA LEU A 133 -10.98 -7.91 6.13
C LEU A 133 -9.73 -8.22 6.96
N ALA A 134 -9.67 -9.39 7.59
CA ALA A 134 -8.49 -9.84 8.33
C ALA A 134 -7.26 -9.97 7.41
N LEU A 135 -7.42 -10.57 6.22
CA LEU A 135 -6.37 -10.64 5.21
C LEU A 135 -5.89 -9.24 4.81
N TYR A 136 -6.82 -8.34 4.47
CA TYR A 136 -6.52 -6.97 4.05
C TYR A 136 -5.72 -6.20 5.12
N LEU A 137 -6.21 -6.20 6.37
CA LEU A 137 -5.57 -5.47 7.47
C LEU A 137 -4.21 -6.07 7.83
N ALA A 138 -4.10 -7.40 7.92
CA ALA A 138 -2.84 -8.07 8.22
C ALA A 138 -1.80 -7.87 7.10
N SER A 139 -2.23 -7.84 5.83
CA SER A 139 -1.35 -7.49 4.71
C SER A 139 -0.86 -6.04 4.76
N GLY A 140 -1.68 -5.10 5.24
CA GLY A 140 -1.25 -3.72 5.49
C GLY A 140 -0.18 -3.63 6.57
N VAL A 141 -0.37 -4.33 7.70
CA VAL A 141 0.65 -4.42 8.76
C VAL A 141 1.94 -5.03 8.23
N ALA A 142 1.86 -6.12 7.48
CA ALA A 142 3.02 -6.74 6.87
C ALA A 142 3.71 -5.81 5.85
N ALA A 143 2.96 -5.02 5.10
CA ALA A 143 3.52 -4.02 4.19
C ALA A 143 4.39 -3.00 4.95
N SER A 144 3.94 -2.48 6.09
CA SER A 144 4.73 -1.58 6.96
C SER A 144 6.00 -2.25 7.51
N ILE A 145 5.90 -3.53 7.88
CA ILE A 145 7.05 -4.32 8.35
C ILE A 145 8.09 -4.49 7.24
N PHE A 146 7.69 -4.89 6.04
CA PHE A 146 8.62 -5.04 4.92
C PHE A 146 9.21 -3.70 4.48
N HIS A 147 8.42 -2.63 4.49
CA HIS A 147 8.93 -1.30 4.19
C HIS A 147 10.05 -0.92 5.17
N THR A 148 9.84 -1.17 6.47
CA THR A 148 10.87 -0.94 7.50
C THR A 148 12.08 -1.85 7.29
N ALA A 149 11.88 -3.14 7.06
CA ALA A 149 12.93 -4.13 6.88
C ALA A 149 13.89 -3.79 5.72
N PHE A 150 13.39 -3.16 4.66
CA PHE A 150 14.17 -2.82 3.47
C PHE A 150 14.54 -1.34 3.38
N SER A 151 14.17 -0.51 4.36
CA SER A 151 14.50 0.93 4.38
C SER A 151 16.01 1.19 4.41
N PHE A 152 16.83 0.24 4.85
CA PHE A 152 18.30 0.37 4.83
C PHE A 152 18.85 0.60 3.41
N LEU A 153 18.14 0.15 2.38
CA LEU A 153 18.51 0.41 0.99
C LEU A 153 18.42 1.91 0.66
N GLY A 154 17.61 2.70 1.35
CA GLY A 154 17.59 4.16 1.18
C GLY A 154 18.51 4.92 2.14
N GLY A 155 19.26 4.23 3.00
CA GLY A 155 20.05 4.84 4.07
C GLY A 155 19.20 5.30 5.26
N ALA A 156 19.81 6.05 6.18
CA ALA A 156 19.15 6.49 7.42
C ALA A 156 17.93 7.40 7.17
N THR A 157 17.97 8.21 6.12
CA THR A 157 16.89 9.13 5.75
C THR A 157 15.61 8.40 5.34
N ALA A 158 15.69 7.19 4.78
CA ALA A 158 14.50 6.43 4.41
C ALA A 158 13.63 6.04 5.61
N TYR A 159 14.19 5.98 6.82
CA TYR A 159 13.45 5.63 8.04
C TYR A 159 12.58 6.78 8.57
N VAL A 160 12.72 7.98 8.02
CA VAL A 160 12.02 9.19 8.47
C VAL A 160 11.05 9.73 7.41
N ILE A 161 10.99 9.10 6.22
CA ILE A 161 10.06 9.46 5.15
C ILE A 161 8.71 8.79 5.42
N PRO A 162 7.60 9.54 5.50
CA PRO A 162 6.27 8.96 5.66
C PRO A 162 5.82 8.21 4.40
N ALA A 163 5.19 7.05 4.60
CA ALA A 163 4.48 6.29 3.58
C ALA A 163 2.97 6.32 3.85
N ILE A 164 2.19 6.49 2.79
CA ILE A 164 0.71 6.48 2.80
C ILE A 164 0.18 5.67 1.63
N GLY A 165 -1.02 5.11 1.79
CA GLY A 165 -1.76 4.42 0.73
C GLY A 165 -2.28 3.05 1.15
N ALA A 166 -3.46 2.71 0.64
CA ALA A 166 -4.05 1.37 0.76
C ALA A 166 -3.28 0.28 -0.01
N SER A 167 -2.34 0.68 -0.87
CA SER A 167 -1.68 -0.17 -1.87
C SER A 167 -0.95 -1.36 -1.27
N GLY A 168 -0.35 -1.25 -0.08
CA GLY A 168 0.26 -2.38 0.62
C GLY A 168 -0.75 -3.48 0.97
N ALA A 169 -1.90 -3.11 1.53
CA ALA A 169 -2.98 -4.05 1.84
C ALA A 169 -3.62 -4.64 0.58
N ILE A 170 -3.84 -3.81 -0.44
CA ILE A 170 -4.35 -4.24 -1.75
C ILE A 170 -3.37 -5.21 -2.41
N SER A 171 -2.06 -5.01 -2.27
CA SER A 171 -1.04 -5.94 -2.77
C SER A 171 -1.22 -7.33 -2.15
N GLY A 172 -1.62 -7.43 -0.88
CA GLY A 172 -1.98 -8.71 -0.26
C GLY A 172 -3.22 -9.36 -0.86
N VAL A 173 -4.22 -8.56 -1.23
CA VAL A 173 -5.36 -9.06 -2.02
C VAL A 173 -4.88 -9.61 -3.36
N LEU A 174 -3.94 -8.95 -4.04
CA LEU A 174 -3.34 -9.43 -5.29
C LEU A 174 -2.56 -10.74 -5.09
N GLY A 175 -1.79 -10.86 -4.01
CA GLY A 175 -1.07 -12.09 -3.66
C GLY A 175 -2.00 -13.27 -3.42
N ALA A 176 -3.10 -13.06 -2.70
CA ALA A 176 -4.15 -14.08 -2.52
C ALA A 176 -4.85 -14.41 -3.85
N TYR A 177 -5.13 -13.40 -4.69
CA TYR A 177 -5.73 -13.59 -6.00
C TYR A 177 -4.84 -14.43 -6.93
N LEU A 178 -3.52 -14.21 -6.92
CA LEU A 178 -2.57 -15.02 -7.69
C LEU A 178 -2.72 -16.52 -7.41
N ILE A 179 -2.89 -16.89 -6.14
CA ILE A 179 -3.02 -18.30 -5.73
C ILE A 179 -4.41 -18.84 -6.05
N LEU A 180 -5.47 -18.06 -5.86
CA LEU A 180 -6.85 -18.51 -6.09
C LEU A 180 -7.20 -18.59 -7.58
N PHE A 181 -6.71 -17.65 -8.38
CA PHE A 181 -7.21 -17.39 -9.73
C PHE A 181 -6.11 -17.23 -10.82
N PRO A 182 -4.99 -17.99 -10.78
CA PRO A 182 -3.84 -17.77 -11.67
C PRO A 182 -4.16 -17.84 -13.17
N GLY A 183 -5.11 -18.69 -13.58
CA GLY A 183 -5.51 -18.86 -14.97
C GLY A 183 -6.56 -17.88 -15.50
N THR A 184 -7.05 -16.95 -14.67
CA THR A 184 -8.09 -16.01 -15.10
C THR A 184 -7.58 -15.09 -16.18
N SER A 185 -8.29 -14.97 -17.30
CA SER A 185 -7.94 -14.02 -18.36
C SER A 185 -8.34 -12.60 -17.94
N LEU A 186 -7.36 -11.72 -17.81
CA LEU A 186 -7.55 -10.29 -17.58
C LEU A 186 -7.43 -9.55 -18.91
N VAL A 187 -8.32 -8.58 -19.13
CA VAL A 187 -8.17 -7.62 -20.23
C VAL A 187 -7.32 -6.47 -19.67
N MET A 188 -6.12 -6.33 -20.21
CA MET A 188 -5.21 -5.26 -19.86
C MET A 188 -5.39 -4.11 -20.82
N ALA A 189 -5.38 -2.88 -20.30
CA ALA A 189 -5.30 -1.66 -21.07
C ALA A 189 -3.93 -1.04 -20.81
N TRP A 190 -3.02 -1.14 -21.78
CA TRP A 190 -1.70 -0.53 -21.66
C TRP A 190 -1.67 0.76 -22.46
N PRO A 191 -1.36 1.92 -21.84
CA PRO A 191 -1.20 3.16 -22.57
C PRO A 191 0.13 3.10 -23.34
N ILE A 192 0.07 2.81 -24.65
CA ILE A 192 1.22 2.98 -25.54
C ILE A 192 0.98 4.31 -26.27
N LEU A 193 1.75 5.34 -25.88
CA LEU A 193 1.56 6.71 -26.37
C LEU A 193 0.12 7.22 -26.10
N TYR A 194 -0.58 7.66 -27.14
CA TYR A 194 -1.95 8.19 -27.06
C TYR A 194 -3.05 7.14 -27.24
N PHE A 195 -2.71 5.89 -27.55
CA PHE A 195 -3.69 4.85 -27.84
C PHE A 195 -3.61 3.69 -26.82
N PRO A 196 -4.68 3.41 -26.06
CA PRO A 196 -4.69 2.25 -25.18
C PRO A 196 -4.72 0.97 -26.01
N VAL A 197 -3.71 0.13 -25.86
CA VAL A 197 -3.69 -1.22 -26.46
C VAL A 197 -4.33 -2.18 -25.48
N PHE A 198 -5.39 -2.84 -25.94
CA PHE A 198 -6.09 -3.85 -25.16
C PHE A 198 -5.64 -5.25 -25.56
N PHE A 199 -5.12 -6.02 -24.60
CA PHE A 199 -4.77 -7.42 -24.83
C PHE A 199 -5.19 -8.28 -23.65
N ARG A 200 -5.41 -9.57 -23.92
CA ARG A 200 -5.78 -10.55 -22.90
C ARG A 200 -4.54 -11.27 -22.40
N MET A 201 -4.38 -11.35 -21.09
CA MET A 201 -3.29 -12.10 -20.46
C MET A 201 -3.79 -12.82 -19.22
N LYS A 202 -3.19 -13.96 -18.89
CA LYS A 202 -3.48 -14.68 -17.64
C LYS A 202 -3.08 -13.81 -16.44
N ALA A 203 -3.89 -13.86 -15.38
CA ALA A 203 -3.66 -13.14 -14.14
C ALA A 203 -2.29 -13.46 -13.54
N ALA A 204 -1.85 -14.73 -13.60
CA ALA A 204 -0.53 -15.12 -13.12
C ALA A 204 0.60 -14.29 -13.75
N TYR A 205 0.62 -14.15 -15.08
CA TYR A 205 1.67 -13.40 -15.77
C TYR A 205 1.63 -11.92 -15.43
N TYR A 206 0.43 -11.33 -15.36
CA TYR A 206 0.28 -9.93 -14.98
C TYR A 206 0.79 -9.65 -13.56
N LEU A 207 0.32 -10.43 -12.60
CA LEU A 207 0.63 -10.21 -11.18
C LEU A 207 2.09 -10.51 -10.86
N ILE A 208 2.69 -11.50 -11.53
CA ILE A 208 4.13 -11.79 -11.39
C ILE A 208 4.97 -10.72 -12.03
N PHE A 209 4.60 -10.23 -13.23
CA PHE A 209 5.28 -9.10 -13.84
C PHE A 209 5.24 -7.88 -12.91
N TRP A 210 4.07 -7.51 -12.41
CA TRP A 210 3.92 -6.39 -11.48
C TRP A 210 4.67 -6.61 -10.16
N PHE A 211 4.67 -7.82 -9.61
CA PHE A 211 5.44 -8.14 -8.40
C PHE A 211 6.95 -8.05 -8.66
N ALA A 212 7.41 -8.55 -9.81
CA ALA A 212 8.80 -8.45 -10.24
C ALA A 212 9.25 -6.99 -10.35
N THR A 213 8.42 -6.08 -10.87
CA THR A 213 8.77 -4.65 -10.89
C THR A 213 8.93 -4.08 -9.50
N GLN A 214 8.11 -4.51 -8.51
CA GLN A 214 8.29 -4.05 -7.11
C GLN A 214 9.65 -4.48 -6.56
N VAL A 215 10.04 -5.73 -6.79
CA VAL A 215 11.32 -6.28 -6.33
C VAL A 215 12.51 -5.61 -7.02
N ILE A 216 12.45 -5.49 -8.35
CA ILE A 216 13.53 -4.89 -9.14
C ILE A 216 13.69 -3.41 -8.82
N TYR A 217 12.60 -2.63 -8.81
CA TYR A 217 12.67 -1.20 -8.48
C TYR A 217 13.07 -0.95 -7.05
N GLY A 218 12.71 -1.84 -6.12
CA GLY A 218 13.17 -1.79 -4.74
C GLY A 218 14.68 -1.92 -4.64
N TYR A 219 15.26 -2.99 -5.18
CA TYR A 219 16.71 -3.21 -5.12
C TYR A 219 17.50 -2.20 -5.97
N ALA A 220 16.97 -1.77 -7.11
CA ALA A 220 17.60 -0.78 -7.98
C ALA A 220 17.42 0.67 -7.49
N ARG A 221 16.62 0.90 -6.44
CA ARG A 221 16.26 2.24 -5.93
C ARG A 221 15.60 3.13 -6.99
N LEU A 222 14.82 2.52 -7.88
CA LEU A 222 14.09 3.19 -8.97
C LEU A 222 12.61 3.44 -8.64
N GLY A 223 12.19 3.18 -7.41
CA GLY A 223 10.79 3.34 -6.97
C GLY A 223 10.32 4.80 -6.82
N GLY A 224 11.23 5.77 -6.90
CA GLY A 224 10.92 7.18 -6.65
C GLY A 224 10.27 7.37 -5.27
N SER A 225 9.15 8.09 -5.23
CA SER A 225 8.36 8.31 -4.01
C SER A 225 7.44 7.14 -3.63
N THR A 226 7.51 6.01 -4.32
CA THR A 226 6.66 4.84 -4.07
C THR A 226 7.31 3.87 -3.09
N ALA A 227 6.58 3.46 -2.04
CA ALA A 227 7.01 2.45 -1.08
C ALA A 227 6.97 1.02 -1.67
N VAL A 228 7.79 0.73 -2.68
CA VAL A 228 7.76 -0.55 -3.44
C VAL A 228 7.95 -1.80 -2.59
N PHE A 229 8.73 -1.74 -1.50
CA PHE A 229 8.86 -2.88 -0.57
C PHE A 229 7.62 -3.07 0.31
N ALA A 230 6.80 -2.04 0.52
CA ALA A 230 5.48 -2.20 1.14
C ALA A 230 4.56 -3.02 0.23
N HIS A 231 4.58 -2.75 -1.09
CA HIS A 231 3.84 -3.54 -2.07
C HIS A 231 4.30 -5.00 -2.11
N ALA A 232 5.62 -5.22 -2.18
CA ALA A 232 6.17 -6.56 -2.18
C ALA A 232 5.83 -7.34 -0.90
N GLY A 233 5.93 -6.69 0.26
CA GLY A 233 5.57 -7.26 1.55
C GLY A 233 4.09 -7.59 1.69
N GLY A 234 3.22 -6.68 1.24
CA GLY A 234 1.79 -6.92 1.16
C GLY A 234 1.47 -8.14 0.32
N PHE A 235 2.02 -8.22 -0.89
CA PHE A 235 1.85 -9.35 -1.81
C PHE A 235 2.30 -10.69 -1.20
N ILE A 236 3.47 -10.71 -0.57
CA ILE A 236 3.98 -11.87 0.16
C ILE A 236 3.04 -12.27 1.29
N ALA A 237 2.58 -11.30 2.09
CA ALA A 237 1.66 -11.56 3.20
C ALA A 237 0.34 -12.14 2.70
N GLY A 238 -0.17 -11.67 1.55
CA GLY A 238 -1.36 -12.24 0.91
C GLY A 238 -1.21 -13.73 0.60
N ILE A 239 -0.09 -14.12 0.01
CA ILE A 239 0.24 -15.52 -0.28
C ILE A 239 0.40 -16.32 1.03
N ALA A 240 1.16 -15.78 1.97
CA ALA A 240 1.47 -16.42 3.24
C ALA A 240 0.21 -16.63 4.10
N LEU A 241 -0.68 -15.64 4.21
CA LEU A 241 -1.84 -15.69 5.09
C LEU A 241 -3.01 -16.49 4.49
N LEU A 242 -3.09 -16.60 3.16
CA LEU A 242 -4.22 -17.24 2.48
C LEU A 242 -4.58 -18.64 3.02
N PRO A 243 -3.64 -19.60 3.19
CA PRO A 243 -3.95 -20.92 3.73
C PRO A 243 -4.52 -20.90 5.15
N LEU A 244 -4.23 -19.85 5.93
CA LEU A 244 -4.67 -19.70 7.32
C LEU A 244 -6.09 -19.15 7.41
N VAL A 245 -6.48 -18.28 6.47
CA VAL A 245 -7.78 -17.60 6.48
C VAL A 245 -8.83 -18.30 5.62
N VAL A 246 -8.42 -19.10 4.64
CA VAL A 246 -9.35 -19.77 3.71
C VAL A 246 -9.99 -21.02 4.32
N SER A 247 -11.30 -21.18 4.13
CA SER A 247 -12.02 -22.40 4.54
C SER A 247 -12.00 -23.43 3.41
N ARG A 248 -11.62 -24.67 3.74
CA ARG A 248 -11.61 -25.80 2.80
C ARG A 248 -13.01 -26.07 2.26
N GLU A 249 -14.02 -25.99 3.12
CA GLU A 249 -15.42 -26.16 2.76
C GLU A 249 -15.81 -25.14 1.68
N ARG A 250 -15.45 -23.86 1.87
CA ARG A 250 -15.70 -22.83 0.86
C ARG A 250 -15.00 -23.12 -0.47
N ILE A 251 -13.72 -23.51 -0.47
CA ILE A 251 -13.01 -23.87 -1.71
C ILE A 251 -13.76 -24.98 -2.46
N ILE A 252 -14.19 -26.03 -1.74
CA ILE A 252 -14.95 -27.14 -2.32
C ILE A 252 -16.27 -26.65 -2.91
N GLN A 253 -17.04 -25.82 -2.18
CA GLN A 253 -18.30 -25.25 -2.66
C GLN A 253 -18.10 -24.44 -3.95
N PHE A 254 -17.07 -23.60 -4.02
CA PHE A 254 -16.76 -22.83 -5.23
C PHE A 254 -16.36 -23.72 -6.41
N ARG A 255 -15.58 -24.79 -6.18
CA ARG A 255 -15.23 -25.76 -7.23
C ARG A 255 -16.46 -26.49 -7.76
N LEU A 256 -17.36 -26.94 -6.88
CA LEU A 256 -18.60 -27.62 -7.25
C LEU A 256 -19.55 -26.70 -8.02
N ALA A 257 -19.77 -25.48 -7.52
CA ALA A 257 -20.61 -24.48 -8.18
C ALA A 257 -20.10 -24.15 -9.59
N ARG A 258 -18.77 -24.05 -9.77
CA ARG A 258 -18.16 -23.81 -11.09
C ARG A 258 -18.37 -24.98 -12.04
N GLN A 259 -18.24 -26.22 -11.57
CA GLN A 259 -18.47 -27.42 -12.40
C GLN A 259 -19.92 -27.47 -12.88
N GLN A 260 -20.88 -27.18 -11.99
CA GLN A 260 -22.30 -27.12 -12.34
C GLN A 260 -22.63 -26.00 -13.34
N ALA A 261 -21.97 -24.84 -13.25
CA ALA A 261 -22.17 -23.75 -14.22
C ALA A 261 -21.65 -24.09 -15.64
N LEU A 262 -20.68 -25.01 -15.75
CA LEU A 262 -20.17 -25.52 -17.03
C LEU A 262 -21.03 -26.66 -17.59
N PHE A 263 -21.88 -27.27 -16.76
CA PHE A 263 -22.67 -28.45 -17.10
C PHE A 263 -23.80 -28.26 -18.13
N PRO A 264 -24.48 -27.11 -18.28
CA PRO A 264 -25.49 -26.95 -19.33
C PRO A 264 -24.89 -26.81 -20.73
N ALA A 265 -23.57 -26.63 -20.87
CA ALA A 265 -22.93 -26.39 -22.16
C ALA A 265 -22.39 -27.66 -22.84
N TYR A 266 -22.07 -28.73 -22.10
CA TYR A 266 -21.47 -29.93 -22.68
C TYR A 266 -21.82 -31.18 -21.87
N VAL A 267 -22.69 -32.04 -22.40
CA VAL A 267 -22.76 -33.46 -22.01
C VAL A 267 -21.57 -34.15 -22.67
N ILE A 268 -20.37 -33.94 -22.13
CA ILE A 268 -19.20 -34.77 -22.41
C ILE A 268 -18.88 -35.46 -21.10
N PHE A 269 -18.91 -36.79 -21.10
CA PHE A 269 -18.32 -37.63 -20.05
C PHE A 269 -16.80 -37.41 -20.06
N THR A 270 -16.35 -36.25 -19.57
CA THR A 270 -14.94 -36.05 -19.23
C THR A 270 -14.68 -36.76 -17.90
N PRO A 271 -13.57 -37.50 -17.77
CA PRO A 271 -13.19 -38.06 -16.49
C PRO A 271 -13.06 -36.92 -15.47
N ALA A 272 -13.26 -37.28 -14.18
CA ALA A 272 -13.24 -36.38 -13.04
C ALA A 272 -12.31 -35.17 -13.24
N PRO A 273 -12.77 -33.95 -12.89
CA PRO A 273 -12.11 -32.71 -13.26
C PRO A 273 -10.64 -32.80 -12.88
N ALA A 274 -9.78 -32.71 -13.90
CA ALA A 274 -8.34 -32.72 -13.74
C ALA A 274 -8.00 -31.81 -12.55
N ARG A 275 -7.26 -32.34 -11.56
CA ARG A 275 -6.72 -31.57 -10.41
C ARG A 275 -6.39 -30.16 -10.92
N SER A 276 -7.04 -29.13 -10.38
CA SER A 276 -6.85 -27.74 -10.84
C SER A 276 -5.35 -27.48 -10.93
N ALA A 277 -4.84 -27.36 -12.16
CA ALA A 277 -3.43 -27.09 -12.39
C ALA A 277 -3.15 -25.75 -11.70
N GLY A 278 -2.35 -25.72 -10.64
CA GLY A 278 -2.08 -24.49 -9.90
C GLY A 278 -1.29 -23.49 -10.74
N LEU A 279 -0.23 -22.93 -10.16
CA LEU A 279 0.74 -22.17 -10.93
C LEU A 279 1.49 -23.10 -11.88
N GLY A 280 1.73 -22.63 -13.10
CA GLY A 280 2.56 -23.30 -14.10
C GLY A 280 4.01 -23.47 -13.63
N ARG A 281 4.78 -24.38 -14.25
CA ARG A 281 6.17 -24.63 -13.82
C ARG A 281 7.04 -23.38 -13.96
N THR A 282 6.90 -22.65 -15.05
CA THR A 282 7.62 -21.40 -15.33
C THR A 282 7.25 -20.32 -14.31
N THR A 283 5.96 -20.08 -14.12
CA THR A 283 5.36 -19.20 -13.11
C THR A 283 5.91 -19.48 -11.71
N LYS A 284 5.95 -20.75 -11.29
CA LYS A 284 6.50 -21.16 -9.99
C LYS A 284 8.00 -20.88 -9.88
N THR A 285 8.77 -21.20 -10.92
CA THR A 285 10.22 -20.94 -10.91
C THR A 285 10.52 -19.45 -10.77
N VAL A 286 9.84 -18.59 -11.54
CA VAL A 286 10.00 -17.13 -11.46
C VAL A 286 9.64 -16.63 -10.06
N MET A 287 8.50 -17.07 -9.52
CA MET A 287 8.11 -16.71 -8.15
C MET A 287 9.11 -17.18 -7.11
N ALA A 288 9.62 -18.40 -7.23
CA ALA A 288 10.62 -18.93 -6.29
C ALA A 288 11.92 -18.10 -6.31
N VAL A 289 12.38 -17.66 -7.50
CA VAL A 289 13.55 -16.78 -7.62
C VAL A 289 13.30 -15.42 -6.99
N LEU A 290 12.15 -14.80 -7.25
CA LEU A 290 11.78 -13.50 -6.65
C LEU A 290 11.63 -13.58 -5.13
N LEU A 291 11.03 -14.65 -4.61
CA LEU A 291 10.91 -14.87 -3.17
C LEU A 291 12.25 -15.20 -2.53
N ALA A 292 13.11 -15.96 -3.20
CA ALA A 292 14.46 -16.24 -2.73
C ALA A 292 15.31 -14.95 -2.63
N SER A 293 15.22 -14.04 -3.60
CA SER A 293 15.95 -12.77 -3.53
C SER A 293 15.47 -11.91 -2.34
N LEU A 294 14.17 -11.88 -2.07
CA LEU A 294 13.62 -11.19 -0.89
C LEU A 294 13.98 -11.89 0.42
N LEU A 295 14.07 -13.23 0.45
CA LEU A 295 14.60 -13.97 1.60
C LEU A 295 16.04 -13.56 1.91
N PHE A 296 16.91 -13.44 0.91
CA PHE A 296 18.29 -12.97 1.12
C PHE A 296 18.33 -11.54 1.65
N GLY A 297 17.51 -10.63 1.09
CA GLY A 297 17.43 -9.25 1.57
C GLY A 297 16.91 -9.15 3.01
N ALA A 298 15.88 -9.92 3.35
CA ALA A 298 15.34 -9.98 4.70
C ALA A 298 16.33 -10.62 5.69
N ALA A 299 17.07 -11.65 5.27
CA ALA A 299 18.13 -12.26 6.06
C ALA A 299 19.25 -11.25 6.35
N TYR A 300 19.68 -10.49 5.34
CA TYR A 300 20.66 -9.42 5.48
C TYR A 300 20.16 -8.33 6.43
N ALA A 301 18.90 -7.90 6.31
CA ALA A 301 18.29 -6.98 7.27
C ALA A 301 18.30 -7.53 8.70
N SER A 302 17.95 -8.81 8.87
CA SER A 302 17.91 -9.50 10.19
C SER A 302 19.28 -9.76 10.80
N SER A 303 20.37 -9.68 10.03
CA SER A 303 21.73 -9.93 10.51
C SER A 303 22.30 -8.79 11.38
N GLY A 304 21.68 -7.61 11.35
CA GLY A 304 22.23 -6.40 11.99
C GLY A 304 23.41 -5.77 11.25
N LEU A 305 23.79 -6.30 10.07
CA LEU A 305 24.87 -5.77 9.23
C LEU A 305 24.40 -4.70 8.23
N SER A 306 23.09 -4.54 8.07
CA SER A 306 22.47 -3.75 6.99
C SER A 306 22.58 -2.24 7.17
N ILE A 307 22.40 -1.76 8.39
CA ILE A 307 22.51 -0.35 8.75
C ILE A 307 22.95 -0.20 10.20
N ARG A 308 23.77 0.82 10.45
CA ARG A 308 24.23 1.20 11.78
C ARG A 308 23.97 2.68 12.01
N GLY A 309 23.86 3.03 13.28
CA GLY A 309 23.66 4.39 13.73
C GLY A 309 22.25 4.63 14.23
N ASP A 310 22.11 5.82 14.82
CA ASP A 310 20.89 6.24 15.46
C ASP A 310 20.32 7.47 14.77
N ILE A 311 19.01 7.63 14.90
CA ILE A 311 18.29 8.82 14.48
C ILE A 311 17.53 9.40 15.67
N LYS A 312 17.43 10.72 15.72
CA LYS A 312 16.61 11.45 16.66
C LYS A 312 15.21 11.53 16.09
N SER A 313 14.26 10.89 16.76
CA SER A 313 12.84 10.85 16.43
C SER A 313 12.13 11.88 17.31
N ALA A 314 11.71 13.00 16.75
CA ALA A 314 11.08 14.10 17.49
C ALA A 314 9.58 14.22 17.15
N THR A 315 8.75 14.26 18.18
CA THR A 315 7.34 14.66 18.10
C THR A 315 7.24 16.09 18.59
N ILE A 316 6.57 16.94 17.83
CA ILE A 316 6.48 18.37 18.09
C ILE A 316 5.00 18.72 18.09
N GLN A 317 4.51 19.24 19.20
CA GLN A 317 3.20 19.83 19.32
C GLN A 317 3.40 21.33 19.48
N TYR A 318 2.72 22.14 18.69
CA TYR A 318 2.85 23.58 18.81
C TYR A 318 1.56 24.28 18.42
N SER A 319 1.37 25.50 18.90
CA SER A 319 0.40 26.42 18.34
C SER A 319 1.13 27.45 17.48
N PHE A 320 0.56 27.75 16.32
CA PHE A 320 0.98 28.83 15.44
C PHE A 320 -0.20 29.80 15.35
N GLU A 321 -0.05 31.01 15.90
CA GLU A 321 -1.14 31.99 15.97
C GLU A 321 -2.43 31.42 16.60
N GLY A 322 -2.29 30.61 17.65
CA GLY A 322 -3.41 29.98 18.37
C GLY A 322 -4.00 28.74 17.70
N ILE A 323 -3.54 28.35 16.51
CA ILE A 323 -3.98 27.12 15.82
C ILE A 323 -3.04 25.98 16.22
N PRO A 324 -3.54 24.86 16.76
CA PRO A 324 -2.70 23.74 17.18
C PRO A 324 -2.27 22.86 15.99
N TYR A 325 -1.00 22.48 16.00
CA TYR A 325 -0.35 21.60 15.06
C TYR A 325 0.39 20.49 15.80
N MET A 326 0.56 19.36 15.11
CA MET A 326 1.43 18.28 15.54
C MET A 326 2.22 17.82 14.33
N ASP A 327 3.53 17.69 14.51
CA ASP A 327 4.44 17.19 13.50
C ASP A 327 5.37 16.13 14.06
N TYR A 328 5.89 15.29 13.17
CA TYR A 328 6.88 14.29 13.47
C TYR A 328 8.06 14.43 12.51
N VAL A 329 9.24 14.64 13.07
CA VAL A 329 10.46 14.83 12.28
C VAL A 329 11.56 13.92 12.80
N GLY A 330 12.29 13.31 11.87
CA GLY A 330 13.45 12.50 12.20
C GLY A 330 14.74 13.12 11.71
N PHE A 331 15.76 13.13 12.58
CA PHE A 331 17.07 13.72 12.30
C PHE A 331 18.20 12.71 12.45
N GLN A 332 19.18 12.82 11.58
CA GLN A 332 20.49 12.24 11.74
C GLN A 332 21.42 13.39 12.11
N LEU A 333 22.04 13.32 13.29
CA LEU A 333 22.89 14.41 13.82
C LEU A 333 23.99 14.84 12.83
N ALA A 334 24.52 13.91 12.04
CA ALA A 334 25.54 14.18 11.02
C ALA A 334 25.07 15.11 9.88
N ASN A 335 23.75 15.26 9.66
CA ASN A 335 23.18 16.10 8.60
C ASN A 335 21.94 16.88 9.09
N LEU A 336 22.00 17.38 10.33
CA LEU A 336 20.88 18.05 10.97
C LEU A 336 20.39 19.29 10.19
N GLU A 337 21.31 20.17 9.78
CA GLU A 337 20.99 21.41 9.04
C GLU A 337 20.29 21.12 7.70
N GLY A 338 20.78 20.15 6.93
CA GLY A 338 20.18 19.76 5.65
C GLY A 338 18.79 19.15 5.82
N GLN A 339 18.55 18.41 6.90
CA GLN A 339 17.26 17.79 7.17
C GLN A 339 16.22 18.79 7.68
N LEU A 340 16.64 19.80 8.45
CA LEU A 340 15.77 20.90 8.86
C LEU A 340 15.19 21.64 7.66
N ALA A 341 15.97 21.84 6.59
CA ALA A 341 15.50 22.46 5.36
C ALA A 341 14.43 21.62 4.61
N SER A 342 14.41 20.29 4.83
CA SER A 342 13.51 19.35 4.15
C SER A 342 12.18 19.08 4.88
N VAL A 343 11.96 19.68 6.06
CA VAL A 343 10.70 19.56 6.79
C VAL A 343 9.56 20.16 5.95
N SER A 344 8.49 19.39 5.80
CA SER A 344 7.39 19.70 4.85
C SER A 344 6.50 20.84 5.32
N LEU A 345 6.18 20.91 6.61
CA LEU A 345 5.37 21.99 7.18
C LEU A 345 6.24 23.22 7.41
N ASP A 346 5.84 24.34 6.81
CA ASP A 346 6.55 25.61 6.91
C ASP A 346 6.62 26.09 8.36
N GLU A 347 5.52 25.96 9.10
CA GLU A 347 5.40 26.38 10.50
C GLU A 347 6.31 25.55 11.41
N THR A 348 6.40 24.22 11.20
CA THR A 348 7.34 23.35 11.92
C THR A 348 8.78 23.70 11.57
N ARG A 349 9.05 23.91 10.28
CA ARG A 349 10.39 24.24 9.77
C ARG A 349 10.88 25.57 10.35
N ILE A 350 10.03 26.58 10.46
CA ILE A 350 10.36 27.86 11.10
C ILE A 350 10.76 27.61 12.54
N LEU A 351 9.90 26.97 13.35
CA LEU A 351 10.15 26.70 14.76
C LEU A 351 11.48 25.96 14.97
N LEU A 352 11.68 24.84 14.27
CA LEU A 352 12.88 24.03 14.42
C LEU A 352 14.15 24.76 13.99
N ASN A 353 14.08 25.56 12.92
CA ASN A 353 15.21 26.39 12.51
C ASN A 353 15.56 27.46 13.55
N ARG A 354 14.57 28.07 14.22
CA ARG A 354 14.82 29.02 15.32
C ARG A 354 15.46 28.34 16.51
N LEU A 355 14.92 27.20 16.94
CA LEU A 355 15.51 26.43 18.04
C LEU A 355 16.93 25.97 17.70
N TYR A 356 17.19 25.53 16.47
CA TYR A 356 18.53 25.13 16.04
C TYR A 356 19.51 26.31 16.00
N ALA A 357 19.14 27.42 15.35
CA ALA A 357 19.99 28.59 15.24
C ALA A 357 20.28 29.25 16.60
N ALA A 358 19.33 29.19 17.53
CA ALA A 358 19.51 29.63 18.91
C ALA A 358 20.30 28.63 19.79
N LYS A 359 20.78 27.51 19.24
CA LYS A 359 21.43 26.40 19.96
C LYS A 359 20.54 25.78 21.06
N LEU A 360 19.22 25.85 20.90
CA LEU A 360 18.24 25.25 21.80
C LEU A 360 17.81 23.85 21.35
N LEU A 361 17.86 23.54 20.06
CA LEU A 361 17.52 22.20 19.55
C LEU A 361 18.67 21.20 19.71
N TYR A 362 19.90 21.67 19.51
CA TYR A 362 21.11 20.84 19.58
C TYR A 362 22.30 21.71 19.98
N ASP A 363 23.01 21.28 21.02
CA ASP A 363 24.28 21.84 21.44
C ASP A 363 25.04 20.80 22.27
N LYS A 364 26.24 20.41 21.82
CA LYS A 364 27.04 19.38 22.49
C LYS A 364 27.42 19.79 23.92
N ASP A 365 27.56 21.09 24.17
CA ASP A 365 27.91 21.60 25.49
C ASP A 365 26.74 21.48 26.50
N LYS A 366 25.52 21.21 26.01
CA LYS A 366 24.33 20.97 26.84
C LYS A 366 24.07 19.49 27.12
N ALA A 367 24.92 18.57 26.66
CA ALA A 367 24.71 17.14 26.84
C ALA A 367 24.52 16.77 28.32
N ASP A 368 23.47 16.01 28.62
CA ASP A 368 23.07 15.60 29.98
C ASP A 368 22.77 16.75 30.97
N HIS A 369 22.50 17.96 30.47
CA HIS A 369 22.12 19.12 31.30
C HIS A 369 20.70 19.60 30.97
N ASP A 370 20.08 20.27 31.93
CA ASP A 370 18.81 20.97 31.76
C ASP A 370 19.08 22.48 31.58
N VAL A 371 18.37 23.13 30.66
CA VAL A 371 18.47 24.57 30.39
C VAL A 371 17.10 25.22 30.55
N SER A 372 17.05 26.29 31.32
CA SER A 372 15.87 27.14 31.43
C SER A 372 16.21 28.58 31.06
N LEU A 373 15.40 29.19 30.21
CA LEU A 373 15.53 30.58 29.78
C LEU A 373 14.18 31.30 29.97
N THR A 374 14.24 32.56 30.36
CA THR A 374 13.05 33.44 30.45
C THR A 374 13.42 34.82 29.95
N ASN A 375 12.53 35.45 29.19
CA ASN A 375 12.69 36.80 28.65
C ASN A 375 14.05 37.04 27.96
N TRP A 376 14.45 36.12 27.07
CA TRP A 376 15.72 36.20 26.35
C TRP A 376 15.50 36.58 24.89
N ASN A 377 16.02 37.74 24.50
CA ASN A 377 15.91 38.25 23.14
C ASN A 377 17.25 38.14 22.42
N THR A 378 17.22 37.77 21.15
CA THR A 378 18.41 37.64 20.31
C THR A 378 18.09 37.91 18.84
N THR A 379 19.13 38.24 18.08
CA THR A 379 19.07 38.34 16.62
C THR A 379 19.85 37.18 16.01
N LEU A 380 19.17 36.36 15.22
CA LEU A 380 19.72 35.18 14.57
C LEU A 380 20.11 35.51 13.12
N LEU A 381 21.32 35.12 12.72
CA LEU A 381 21.77 35.23 11.34
C LEU A 381 21.44 33.94 10.58
N MET A 382 20.44 34.01 9.71
CA MET A 382 19.91 32.87 8.95
C MET A 382 20.42 32.90 7.51
N ARG A 383 20.85 31.75 6.98
CA ARG A 383 21.26 31.61 5.57
C ARG A 383 20.07 31.15 4.73
N VAL A 384 19.82 31.83 3.62
CA VAL A 384 18.69 31.57 2.72
C VAL A 384 19.19 31.41 1.28
N GLY A 385 18.76 30.34 0.61
CA GLY A 385 19.02 30.09 -0.82
C GLY A 385 20.29 29.29 -1.15
N GLY A 386 20.52 29.10 -2.45
CA GLY A 386 21.70 28.43 -3.04
C GLY A 386 22.92 29.34 -3.15
N ARG A 387 23.97 28.97 -3.89
CA ARG A 387 25.21 29.76 -3.99
C ARG A 387 25.07 30.94 -4.99
N PRO A 388 25.24 32.21 -4.58
CA PRO A 388 25.62 32.69 -3.24
C PRO A 388 24.43 32.79 -2.27
N ALA A 389 24.61 32.29 -1.06
CA ALA A 389 23.56 32.29 -0.04
C ALA A 389 23.40 33.70 0.54
N THR A 390 22.17 34.15 0.71
CA THR A 390 21.87 35.44 1.34
C THR A 390 21.80 35.24 2.85
N VAL A 391 22.40 36.15 3.63
CA VAL A 391 22.31 36.13 5.09
C VAL A 391 21.28 37.17 5.53
N VAL A 392 20.35 36.75 6.37
CA VAL A 392 19.23 37.55 6.83
C VAL A 392 19.20 37.54 8.35
N ALA A 393 19.09 38.72 8.97
CA ALA A 393 18.92 38.85 10.41
C ALA A 393 17.44 38.67 10.76
N VAL A 394 17.16 37.82 11.75
CA VAL A 394 15.80 37.54 12.23
C VAL A 394 15.77 37.72 13.73
N GLU A 395 14.79 38.46 14.22
CA GLU A 395 14.55 38.58 15.65
C GLU A 395 13.87 37.32 16.23
N LEU A 396 14.34 36.92 17.41
CA LEU A 396 13.78 35.87 18.23
C LEU A 396 13.67 36.39 19.66
N ALA A 397 12.46 36.35 20.22
CA ALA A 397 12.19 36.58 21.62
C ALA A 397 11.74 35.25 22.26
N VAL A 398 12.55 34.71 23.17
CA VAL A 398 12.18 33.53 23.97
C VAL A 398 11.54 34.01 25.25
N ILE A 399 10.21 33.91 25.31
CA ILE A 399 9.40 34.30 26.48
C ILE A 399 9.70 33.33 27.63
N SER A 400 9.58 32.03 27.34
CA SER A 400 9.95 30.97 28.26
C SER A 400 10.51 29.76 27.49
N PHE A 401 11.50 29.09 28.07
CA PHE A 401 12.00 27.83 27.53
C PHE A 401 12.50 26.98 28.69
N ASN A 402 12.10 25.72 28.70
CA ASN A 402 12.65 24.71 29.57
C ASN A 402 12.98 23.48 28.71
N GLY A 403 14.26 23.13 28.64
CA GLY A 403 14.78 22.07 27.79
C GLY A 403 15.66 21.11 28.56
N LYS A 404 15.46 19.81 28.33
CA LYS A 404 16.31 18.72 28.77
C LYS A 404 17.04 18.15 27.56
N TYR A 405 18.32 17.85 27.72
CA TYR A 405 19.16 17.36 26.63
C TYR A 405 19.62 15.94 26.91
N ASP A 406 19.70 15.13 25.85
CA ASP A 406 20.29 13.79 25.95
C ASP A 406 21.83 13.86 25.95
N GLY A 407 22.48 12.71 26.08
CA GLY A 407 23.94 12.61 26.09
C GLY A 407 24.64 13.02 24.78
N ASP A 408 23.89 13.20 23.68
CA ASP A 408 24.45 13.77 22.44
C ASP A 408 24.32 15.30 22.41
N GLY A 409 23.64 15.91 23.39
CA GLY A 409 23.32 17.34 23.40
C GLY A 409 22.13 17.69 22.52
N PHE A 410 21.28 16.72 22.14
CA PHE A 410 20.04 16.97 21.41
C PHE A 410 18.87 17.16 22.39
N LEU A 411 17.94 18.06 22.07
CA LEU A 411 16.78 18.35 22.91
C LEU A 411 15.89 17.11 23.04
N SER A 412 15.93 16.45 24.20
CA SER A 412 15.16 15.24 24.49
C SER A 412 13.73 15.58 24.92
N HIS A 413 13.55 16.66 25.67
CA HIS A 413 12.26 17.22 25.99
C HIS A 413 12.38 18.73 26.09
N GLY A 414 11.47 19.49 25.50
CA GLY A 414 11.49 20.95 25.61
C GLY A 414 10.09 21.54 25.53
N THR A 415 9.79 22.46 26.41
CA THR A 415 8.56 23.25 26.42
C THR A 415 8.90 24.72 26.40
N GLY A 416 8.18 25.53 25.65
CA GLY A 416 8.44 26.97 25.66
C GLY A 416 7.46 27.79 24.85
N GLU A 417 7.60 29.09 25.05
CA GLU A 417 6.92 30.13 24.29
C GLU A 417 7.96 31.05 23.67
N LEU A 418 7.83 31.29 22.36
CA LEU A 418 8.73 32.18 21.63
C LEU A 418 7.97 32.98 20.57
N GLU A 419 8.52 34.14 20.25
CA GLU A 419 8.07 35.00 19.18
C GLU A 419 9.21 35.21 18.19
N THR A 420 8.92 35.15 16.90
CA THR A 420 9.97 35.29 15.87
C THR A 420 9.45 35.92 14.59
N GLN A 421 10.33 36.63 13.89
CA GLN A 421 10.05 37.07 12.53
C GLN A 421 10.13 35.89 11.55
N VAL A 422 9.38 36.00 10.46
CA VAL A 422 9.34 35.01 9.38
C VAL A 422 10.14 35.52 8.19
N ILE A 423 10.89 34.62 7.57
CA ILE A 423 11.58 34.92 6.31
C ILE A 423 10.62 34.63 5.17
N LEU A 424 10.30 35.65 4.40
CA LEU A 424 9.43 35.56 3.22
C LEU A 424 10.32 35.55 1.97
N ILE A 425 10.09 34.58 1.09
CA ILE A 425 10.83 34.45 -0.16
C ILE A 425 9.90 34.84 -1.30
N ASP A 426 10.30 35.85 -2.09
CA ASP A 426 9.52 36.28 -3.25
C ASP A 426 9.60 35.28 -4.42
N TYR A 427 8.80 35.51 -5.46
CA TYR A 427 8.80 34.70 -6.68
C TYR A 427 10.18 34.61 -7.36
N TYR A 428 11.06 35.58 -7.14
CA TYR A 428 12.41 35.63 -7.70
C TYR A 428 13.46 35.00 -6.78
N GLY A 429 13.05 34.39 -5.66
CA GLY A 429 13.95 33.78 -4.69
C GLY A 429 14.66 34.77 -3.78
N ARG A 430 14.23 36.04 -3.75
CA ARG A 430 14.81 37.08 -2.88
C ARG A 430 14.18 37.01 -1.49
N PRO A 431 14.99 36.89 -0.42
CA PRO A 431 14.46 36.85 0.92
C PRO A 431 14.16 38.25 1.46
N SER A 432 13.11 38.35 2.28
CA SER A 432 12.72 39.50 3.08
C SER A 432 12.28 39.02 4.46
N VAL A 433 12.22 39.92 5.44
CA VAL A 433 11.80 39.61 6.82
C VAL A 433 10.46 40.27 7.08
N SER A 434 9.56 39.58 7.78
CA SER A 434 8.28 40.13 8.19
C SER A 434 8.45 41.33 9.14
N ASP A 435 7.54 42.27 9.05
CA ASP A 435 7.39 43.40 9.99
C ASP A 435 6.60 43.01 11.26
N TYR A 436 6.02 41.81 11.27
CA TYR A 436 5.34 41.21 12.43
C TYR A 436 6.14 40.04 13.01
N MET A 437 5.87 39.75 14.28
CA MET A 437 6.33 38.57 14.99
C MET A 437 5.22 37.52 15.00
N VAL A 438 5.59 36.25 14.83
CA VAL A 438 4.68 35.11 15.00
C VAL A 438 4.92 34.47 16.35
N HIS A 439 3.83 34.20 17.07
CA HIS A 439 3.86 33.54 18.37
C HIS A 439 3.77 32.01 18.25
N TYR A 440 4.66 31.32 18.97
CA TYR A 440 4.68 29.88 19.14
C TYR A 440 4.61 29.52 20.62
N SER A 441 3.69 28.61 20.96
CA SER A 441 3.76 27.80 22.18
C SER A 441 4.00 26.36 21.77
N PHE A 442 5.04 25.70 22.29
CA PHE A 442 5.44 24.38 21.82
C PHE A 442 5.84 23.42 22.94
N GLU A 443 5.65 22.14 22.64
CA GLU A 443 6.19 20.98 23.36
C GLU A 443 6.88 20.06 22.33
N LEU A 444 8.16 19.79 22.55
CA LEU A 444 8.97 18.89 21.76
C LEU A 444 9.40 17.72 22.64
N ALA A 445 9.18 16.50 22.18
CA ALA A 445 9.71 15.30 22.80
C ALA A 445 10.46 14.49 21.75
N SER A 446 11.72 14.19 22.02
CA SER A 446 12.56 13.39 21.13
C SER A 446 13.12 12.15 21.81
N ARG A 447 13.49 11.18 20.99
CA ARG A 447 14.18 9.97 21.42
C ARG A 447 15.20 9.54 20.40
N THR A 448 16.20 8.82 20.87
CA THR A 448 17.14 8.10 20.02
C THR A 448 16.51 6.78 19.59
N VAL A 449 16.37 6.57 18.28
CA VAL A 449 15.94 5.30 17.70
C VAL A 449 17.13 4.64 17.04
N ASN A 450 17.46 3.44 17.51
CA ASN A 450 18.52 2.64 16.93
C ASN A 450 18.04 1.94 15.67
N LEU A 451 18.64 2.30 14.52
CA LEU A 451 18.22 1.77 13.23
C LEU A 451 18.52 0.27 13.10
N THR A 452 19.60 -0.21 13.71
CA THR A 452 19.97 -1.63 13.65
C THR A 452 18.88 -2.50 14.27
N TYR A 453 18.38 -2.17 15.45
CA TYR A 453 17.34 -2.96 16.11
C TYR A 453 16.03 -2.99 15.33
N ILE A 454 15.50 -1.84 14.91
CA ILE A 454 14.21 -1.81 14.19
C ILE A 454 14.30 -2.59 12.86
N THR A 455 15.43 -2.47 12.16
CA THR A 455 15.67 -3.16 10.89
C THR A 455 15.82 -4.66 11.10
N GLN A 456 16.50 -5.07 12.17
CA GLN A 456 16.72 -6.47 12.51
C GLN A 456 15.41 -7.18 12.82
N TYR A 457 14.57 -6.62 13.68
CA TYR A 457 13.27 -7.22 14.03
C TYR A 457 12.31 -7.24 12.84
N ALA A 458 12.22 -6.13 12.08
CA ALA A 458 11.41 -6.08 10.88
C ALA A 458 11.91 -7.08 9.82
N GLY A 459 13.23 -7.19 9.65
CA GLY A 459 13.89 -8.14 8.76
C GLY A 459 13.60 -9.60 9.13
N PHE A 460 13.63 -9.94 10.42
CA PHE A 460 13.27 -11.28 10.88
C PHE A 460 11.81 -11.63 10.56
N LEU A 461 10.87 -10.72 10.83
CA LEU A 461 9.45 -10.94 10.51
C LEU A 461 9.24 -11.06 8.99
N ALA A 462 9.90 -10.22 8.19
CA ALA A 462 9.87 -10.29 6.73
C ALA A 462 10.45 -11.62 6.21
N LEU A 463 11.53 -12.12 6.83
CA LEU A 463 12.16 -13.40 6.49
C LEU A 463 11.17 -14.55 6.70
N VAL A 464 10.54 -14.62 7.87
CA VAL A 464 9.55 -15.66 8.22
C VAL A 464 8.36 -15.62 7.27
N ALA A 465 7.80 -14.43 7.02
CA ALA A 465 6.66 -14.27 6.11
C ALA A 465 7.01 -14.70 4.67
N THR A 466 8.20 -14.32 4.18
CA THR A 466 8.66 -14.70 2.84
C THR A 466 8.92 -16.21 2.73
N ALA A 467 9.49 -16.83 3.77
CA ALA A 467 9.71 -18.27 3.81
C ALA A 467 8.39 -19.05 3.75
N PHE A 468 7.37 -18.57 4.48
CA PHE A 468 6.05 -19.18 4.45
C PHE A 468 5.38 -19.00 3.09
N ALA A 469 5.46 -17.81 2.48
CA ALA A 469 4.94 -17.58 1.13
C ALA A 469 5.61 -18.49 0.09
N LEU A 470 6.94 -18.68 0.17
CA LEU A 470 7.67 -19.61 -0.68
C LEU A 470 7.16 -21.05 -0.51
N ALA A 471 6.98 -21.51 0.73
CA ALA A 471 6.42 -22.82 1.00
C ALA A 471 5.00 -22.99 0.42
N VAL A 472 4.16 -21.96 0.49
CA VAL A 472 2.81 -21.95 -0.11
C VAL A 472 2.87 -22.08 -1.63
N VAL A 473 3.71 -21.28 -2.31
CA VAL A 473 3.88 -21.34 -3.79
C VAL A 473 4.35 -22.71 -4.24
N LEU A 474 5.28 -23.32 -3.50
CA LEU A 474 5.86 -24.62 -3.87
C LEU A 474 4.91 -25.79 -3.58
N THR A 475 4.16 -25.75 -2.48
CA THR A 475 3.47 -26.94 -1.93
C THR A 475 1.95 -26.85 -1.86
N LYS A 476 1.35 -25.66 -1.75
CA LYS A 476 -0.08 -25.48 -1.46
C LYS A 476 -0.89 -24.84 -2.58
N ASP A 477 -0.26 -24.28 -3.60
CA ASP A 477 -0.94 -23.59 -4.69
C ASP A 477 -2.07 -24.43 -5.32
N ARG A 478 -1.81 -25.70 -5.65
CA ARG A 478 -2.79 -26.60 -6.27
C ARG A 478 -3.99 -26.88 -5.38
N ASP A 479 -3.78 -26.96 -4.07
CA ASP A 479 -4.86 -27.23 -3.10
C ASP A 479 -5.81 -26.04 -3.00
N LEU A 480 -5.29 -24.83 -3.17
CA LEU A 480 -6.04 -23.58 -3.00
C LEU A 480 -6.63 -23.03 -4.31
N THR A 481 -6.06 -23.39 -5.45
CA THR A 481 -6.45 -22.87 -6.76
C THR A 481 -7.91 -23.18 -7.11
N LEU A 482 -8.64 -22.16 -7.57
CA LEU A 482 -9.98 -22.29 -8.15
C LEU A 482 -9.95 -22.23 -9.68
N ILE A 483 -9.12 -21.35 -10.25
CA ILE A 483 -8.91 -21.22 -11.71
C ILE A 483 -7.45 -21.42 -12.04
N GLY A 484 -7.12 -22.63 -12.48
CA GLY A 484 -5.77 -23.04 -12.79
C GLY A 484 -5.19 -22.53 -14.09
N GLU A 485 -3.85 -22.50 -14.20
CA GLU A 485 -3.21 -22.27 -15.50
C GLU A 485 -3.45 -23.45 -16.43
N GLU A 486 -3.96 -23.18 -17.64
CA GLU A 486 -4.05 -24.22 -18.66
C GLU A 486 -2.64 -24.71 -19.08
N PRO A 487 -2.42 -26.03 -19.19
CA PRO A 487 -1.17 -26.56 -19.70
C PRO A 487 -0.95 -26.09 -21.14
N GLU A 488 0.29 -25.71 -21.48
CA GLU A 488 0.69 -25.18 -22.81
C GLU A 488 0.23 -26.04 -24.00
N ARG A 489 -0.06 -27.33 -23.79
CA ARG A 489 -0.55 -28.27 -24.82
C ARG A 489 -2.03 -28.11 -25.19
N ALA A 490 -2.79 -27.22 -24.55
CA ALA A 490 -4.23 -27.05 -24.82
C ALA A 490 -4.56 -26.03 -25.93
N TRP A 491 -3.56 -25.33 -26.49
CA TRP A 491 -3.76 -24.54 -27.72
C TRP A 491 -3.97 -25.47 -28.92
N ARG A 492 -5.19 -25.99 -29.07
CA ARG A 492 -5.71 -26.32 -30.39
C ARG A 492 -6.19 -25.00 -30.99
N PRO A 493 -5.66 -24.55 -32.14
CA PRO A 493 -6.27 -23.42 -32.83
C PRO A 493 -7.75 -23.76 -33.02
N PHE A 494 -8.62 -22.81 -32.70
CA PHE A 494 -10.04 -22.92 -33.04
C PHE A 494 -10.11 -23.34 -34.52
N PRO A 495 -10.93 -24.34 -34.89
CA PRO A 495 -11.16 -24.61 -36.30
C PRO A 495 -11.63 -23.29 -36.93
N PRO A 496 -11.11 -22.90 -38.10
CA PRO A 496 -11.52 -21.67 -38.74
C PRO A 496 -13.03 -21.69 -38.85
N TYR A 497 -13.67 -20.60 -38.39
CA TYR A 497 -15.07 -20.36 -38.69
C TYR A 497 -15.19 -20.33 -40.22
N HIS A 498 -15.68 -21.42 -40.79
CA HIS A 498 -16.17 -21.39 -42.16
C HIS A 498 -17.45 -20.54 -42.13
N VAL A 499 -17.33 -19.34 -42.70
CA VAL A 499 -18.41 -18.40 -42.96
C VAL A 499 -19.42 -19.01 -43.93
#